data_AF-A0A3B0YWW9-F1
#
_entry.id   AF-A0A3B0YWW9-F1
#
_cell.length_a   1.000
_cell.length_b   1.000
_cell.length_c   1.000
_cell.angle_alpha   90.00
_cell.angle_beta   90.00
_cell.angle_gamma   90.00
#
_symmetry.space_group_name_H-M   'P 1'
#
loop_
_entity.id
_entity.type
_entity.pdbx_description
1 polymer ?
#
loop_
_entity_poly.entity_id
_entity_poly.type
_entity_poly.pdbx_seq_one_letter_code
_entity_poly.pdbx_strand_id
1 'polypeptide(L)'
;MTLKERFLIALNTGELGHIENGSITITLQEFKRCFSDVKTQYISSFLPAATIEPGRVRMSDTKYLFRTGFGVYRLHEDLLSTLDINI
;
A
#
# COMPACT_ATOMS: atom_id res chain seq x y z
N MET A 1 -0.62 -17.72 3.66
CA MET A 1 -0.93 -16.28 3.59
C MET A 1 0.24 -15.54 2.96
N THR A 2 -0.01 -14.77 1.89
CA THR A 2 1.01 -14.01 1.16
C THR A 2 1.25 -12.62 1.77
N LEU A 3 2.35 -11.94 1.41
CA LEU A 3 2.59 -10.56 1.85
C LEU A 3 1.52 -9.58 1.34
N LYS A 4 0.99 -9.82 0.13
CA LYS A 4 -0.13 -9.03 -0.42
C LYS A 4 -1.39 -9.18 0.44
N GLU A 5 -1.76 -10.41 0.80
CA GLU A 5 -2.92 -10.66 1.66
C GLU A 5 -2.76 -9.98 3.03
N ARG A 6 -1.60 -10.14 3.65
CA ARG A 6 -1.26 -9.46 4.92
C ARG A 6 -1.34 -7.95 4.80
N PHE A 7 -0.85 -7.39 3.70
CA PHE A 7 -0.90 -5.96 3.41
C PHE A 7 -2.34 -5.45 3.30
N LEU A 8 -3.20 -6.14 2.55
CA LEU A 8 -4.61 -5.75 2.41
C LEU A 8 -5.38 -5.86 3.73
N ILE A 9 -5.11 -6.91 4.52
CA ILE A 9 -5.70 -7.06 5.86
C ILE A 9 -5.27 -5.91 6.76
N ALA A 10 -3.97 -5.58 6.82
CA ALA A 10 -3.46 -4.50 7.66
C ALA A 10 -4.02 -3.12 7.27
N LEU A 11 -4.30 -2.90 5.99
CA LEU A 11 -4.99 -1.69 5.53
C LEU A 11 -6.45 -1.68 6.00
N ASN A 12 -7.15 -2.79 5.85
CA ASN A 12 -8.55 -2.92 6.23
C ASN A 12 -8.76 -2.79 7.75
N THR A 13 -7.83 -3.29 8.56
CA THR A 13 -7.89 -3.18 10.03
C THR A 13 -7.39 -1.83 10.56
N GLY A 14 -6.84 -0.96 9.70
CA GLY A 14 -6.22 0.30 10.10
C GLY A 14 -4.88 0.15 10.82
N GLU A 15 -4.27 -1.04 10.80
CA GLU A 15 -2.93 -1.29 11.34
C GLU A 15 -1.81 -0.67 10.50
N LEU A 16 -2.09 -0.42 9.22
CA LEU A 16 -1.15 0.16 8.27
C LEU A 16 -1.77 1.33 7.49
N GLY A 17 -0.97 2.39 7.35
CA GLY A 17 -1.37 3.60 6.63
C GLY A 17 -2.18 4.55 7.49
N HIS A 18 -2.38 5.77 6.98
CA HIS A 18 -3.17 6.80 7.62
C HIS A 18 -3.99 7.54 6.57
N ILE A 19 -5.16 8.03 6.98
CA ILE A 19 -6.05 8.78 6.10
C ILE A 19 -5.53 10.21 5.98
N GLU A 20 -5.29 10.65 4.76
CA GLU A 20 -4.89 12.00 4.42
C GLU A 20 -5.66 12.46 3.19
N ASN A 21 -6.44 13.53 3.33
CA ASN A 21 -7.26 14.10 2.25
C ASN A 21 -8.19 13.08 1.55
N GLY A 22 -8.83 12.20 2.33
CA GLY A 22 -9.76 11.19 1.80
C GLY A 22 -9.09 10.04 1.07
N SER A 23 -7.78 9.82 1.28
CA SER A 23 -7.05 8.69 0.72
C SER A 23 -6.13 8.09 1.78
N ILE A 24 -5.83 6.79 1.66
CA ILE A 24 -4.84 6.15 2.53
C ILE A 24 -3.44 6.41 1.99
N THR A 25 -2.60 6.99 2.82
CA THR A 25 -1.15 7.18 2.60
C THR A 25 -0.38 6.17 3.45
N ILE A 26 0.70 5.63 2.89
CA ILE A 26 1.58 4.63 3.53
C ILE A 26 3.02 5.05 3.29
N THR A 27 3.82 5.04 4.35
CA THR A 27 5.26 5.20 4.26
C THR A 27 5.98 3.85 4.26
N LEU A 28 7.14 3.80 3.61
CA LEU A 28 8.02 2.63 3.64
C LEU A 28 8.45 2.27 5.07
N GLN A 29 8.56 3.27 5.95
CA GLN A 29 8.89 3.06 7.35
C GLN A 29 7.76 2.36 8.11
N GLU A 30 6.51 2.82 7.95
CA GLU A 30 5.33 2.16 8.55
C GLU A 30 5.20 0.73 8.04
N PHE A 31 5.35 0.52 6.74
CA PHE A 31 5.30 -0.81 6.13
C PHE A 31 6.35 -1.75 6.72
N LYS A 32 7.61 -1.29 6.82
CA LYS A 32 8.70 -2.08 7.42
C LYS A 32 8.47 -2.40 8.89
N ARG A 33 7.86 -1.48 9.63
CA ARG A 33 7.50 -1.69 11.04
C ARG A 33 6.39 -2.73 11.18
N CYS A 34 5.33 -2.59 10.39
CA CYS A 34 4.17 -3.50 10.37
C CYS A 34 4.57 -4.94 10.00
N PHE A 35 5.47 -5.10 9.03
CA PHE A 35 5.95 -6.41 8.57
C PHE A 35 7.38 -6.73 9.02
N SER A 36 7.77 -6.28 10.21
CA SER A 36 9.13 -6.46 10.74
C SER A 36 9.57 -7.93 10.90
N ASP A 37 8.61 -8.86 10.95
CA ASP A 37 8.83 -10.31 10.97
C ASP A 37 9.33 -10.86 9.61
N VAL A 38 9.11 -10.14 8.51
CA VAL A 38 9.53 -10.54 7.16
C VAL A 38 11.01 -10.21 6.97
N LYS A 39 11.89 -11.21 7.22
CA LYS A 39 13.36 -11.06 7.18
C LYS A 39 13.98 -10.95 5.78
N THR A 40 13.17 -10.96 4.73
CA THR A 40 13.65 -10.96 3.34
C THR A 40 13.88 -9.54 2.81
N GLN A 41 14.88 -9.34 1.95
CA GLN A 41 15.08 -8.06 1.23
C GLN A 41 13.84 -7.61 0.43
N TYR A 42 12.93 -8.54 0.11
CA TYR A 42 11.66 -8.31 -0.57
C TYR A 42 10.77 -7.27 0.12
N ILE A 43 10.91 -7.05 1.43
CA ILE A 43 10.14 -6.03 2.15
C ILE A 43 10.39 -4.61 1.62
N SER A 44 11.59 -4.35 1.09
CA SER A 44 11.93 -3.03 0.55
C SER A 44 11.46 -2.85 -0.90
N SER A 45 11.20 -3.95 -1.62
CA SER A 45 10.77 -3.92 -3.02
C SER A 45 9.26 -4.08 -3.20
N PHE A 46 8.52 -4.49 -2.18
CA PHE A 46 7.06 -4.69 -2.27
C PHE A 46 6.31 -3.42 -2.71
N LEU A 47 6.45 -2.30 -1.98
CA LEU A 47 5.75 -1.05 -2.32
C LEU A 47 6.16 -0.49 -3.70
N PRO A 48 7.46 -0.42 -4.05
CA PRO A 48 7.87 -0.10 -5.42
C PRO A 48 7.26 -1.03 -6.48
N ALA A 49 7.23 -2.33 -6.22
CA ALA A 49 6.66 -3.31 -7.15
C ALA A 49 5.15 -3.12 -7.31
N ALA A 50 4.45 -2.71 -6.25
CA ALA A 50 3.01 -2.41 -6.26
C ALA A 50 2.66 -1.01 -6.83
N THR A 51 3.66 -0.22 -7.23
CA THR A 51 3.45 1.14 -7.73
C THR A 51 3.03 1.15 -9.20
N ILE A 52 1.95 1.87 -9.50
CA ILE A 52 1.47 2.22 -10.83
C ILE A 52 2.51 3.11 -11.51
N GLU A 53 2.83 2.80 -12.77
CA GLU A 53 3.86 3.55 -13.49
C GLU A 53 3.44 5.02 -13.72
N PRO A 54 4.38 5.98 -13.68
CA PRO A 54 4.10 7.36 -14.03
C PRO A 54 3.41 7.49 -15.39
N GLY A 55 2.35 8.29 -15.45
CA GLY A 55 1.54 8.46 -16.67
C GLY A 55 0.43 7.43 -16.84
N ARG A 56 0.32 6.43 -15.95
CA ARG A 56 -0.85 5.54 -15.86
C ARG A 56 -1.73 5.94 -14.68
N VAL A 57 -3.03 5.73 -14.87
CA VAL A 57 -4.06 6.07 -13.88
C VAL A 57 -4.93 4.88 -13.48
N ARG A 58 -4.75 3.71 -14.10
CA ARG A 58 -5.54 2.52 -13.82
C ARG A 58 -4.74 1.56 -12.96
N MET A 59 -5.39 0.99 -11.94
CA MET A 59 -4.81 -0.10 -11.18
C MET A 59 -4.88 -1.44 -11.91
N SER A 60 -4.11 -2.41 -11.43
CA SER A 60 -4.20 -3.83 -11.75
C SER A 60 -4.01 -4.66 -10.48
N ASP A 61 -4.15 -5.98 -10.59
CA ASP A 61 -3.95 -6.90 -9.47
C ASP A 61 -2.59 -6.75 -8.78
N THR A 62 -1.57 -6.28 -9.51
CA THR A 62 -0.21 -6.12 -8.98
C THR A 62 0.18 -4.67 -8.80
N LYS A 63 -0.54 -3.70 -9.39
CA LYS A 63 -0.19 -2.28 -9.40
C LYS A 63 -1.36 -1.43 -8.90
N TYR A 64 -1.29 -0.95 -7.67
CA TYR A 64 -2.41 -0.27 -7.01
C TYR A 64 -1.96 0.84 -6.04
N LEU A 65 -0.70 1.25 -6.11
CA LEU A 65 -0.15 2.38 -5.34
C LEU A 65 0.33 3.48 -6.27
N PHE A 66 0.16 4.73 -5.86
CA PHE A 66 0.84 5.88 -6.46
C PHE A 66 1.98 6.32 -5.57
N ARG A 67 3.19 6.43 -6.11
CA ARG A 67 4.31 7.01 -5.36
C ARG A 67 4.21 8.53 -5.39
N THR A 68 3.96 9.13 -4.23
CA THR A 68 3.79 10.59 -4.09
C THR A 68 5.07 11.28 -3.60
N GLY A 69 6.02 10.51 -3.04
CA GLY A 69 7.28 11.03 -2.54
C GLY A 69 8.35 9.96 -2.34
N PHE A 70 9.47 10.34 -1.72
CA PHE A 70 10.51 9.37 -1.38
C PHE A 70 10.03 8.44 -0.26
N GLY A 71 9.71 7.20 -0.62
CA GLY A 71 9.19 6.21 0.33
C GLY A 71 7.76 6.49 0.79
N VAL A 72 7.01 7.34 0.09
CA VAL A 72 5.60 7.66 0.39
C VAL A 72 4.74 7.19 -0.77
N TYR A 73 3.69 6.44 -0.43
CA TYR A 73 2.78 5.81 -1.37
C TYR A 73 1.34 6.11 -0.97
N ARG A 74 0.49 6.33 -1.96
CA ARG A 74 -0.94 6.54 -1.80
C ARG A 74 -1.69 5.38 -2.42
N LEU A 75 -2.76 4.90 -1.78
CA LEU A 75 -3.64 3.90 -2.36
C LEU A 75 -4.40 4.43 -3.58
N HIS A 76 -4.60 3.56 -4.56
CA HIS A 76 -5.56 3.81 -5.62
C HIS A 76 -7.00 3.77 -5.08
N GLU A 77 -7.87 4.65 -5.58
CA GLU A 77 -9.26 4.79 -5.13
C GLU A 77 -10.09 3.51 -5.29
N ASP A 78 -9.99 2.83 -6.43
CA ASP A 78 -10.70 1.55 -6.65
C ASP A 78 -10.33 0.45 -5.63
N LEU A 79 -9.12 0.51 -5.05
CA LEU A 79 -8.73 -0.44 -4.01
C LEU A 79 -9.44 -0.13 -2.69
N LEU A 80 -9.71 1.14 -2.39
CA LEU A 80 -10.46 1.57 -1.21
C LEU A 80 -11.91 1.06 -1.28
N SER A 81 -12.54 1.16 -2.46
CA SER A 81 -13.87 0.61 -2.70
C SER A 81 -13.94 -0.91 -2.54
N THR A 82 -12.84 -1.62 -2.81
CA THR A 82 -12.77 -3.09 -2.67
C THR A 82 -12.55 -3.53 -1.21
N LEU A 83 -11.95 -2.68 -0.38
CA LEU A 83 -11.61 -2.99 1.00
C LEU A 83 -12.73 -2.64 2.00
N ASP A 84 -13.90 -2.18 1.54
CA ASP A 84 -15.00 -1.68 2.41
C ASP A 84 -14.56 -0.59 3.41
N ILE A 85 -13.48 0.14 3.09
CA ILE A 85 -12.97 1.20 3.96
C ILE A 85 -13.79 2.47 3.72
N ASN A 86 -14.63 2.83 4.69
CA ASN A 86 -15.32 4.12 4.72
C ASN A 86 -14.35 5.20 5.21
N ILE A 87 -14.00 6.13 4.31
CA ILE A 87 -13.08 7.25 4.55
C ILE A 87 -13.84 8.53 4.89
#